data_AF-A0A643BMT9-F1
#
_entry.id   AF-A0A643BMT9-F1
#
_cell.length_a   1.000
_cell.length_b   1.000
_cell.length_c   1.000
_cell.angle_alpha   90.00
_cell.angle_beta   90.00
_cell.angle_gamma   90.00
#
_symmetry.space_group_name_H-M   'P 1'
#
loop_
_entity.id
_entity.type
_entity.pdbx_description
1 polymer ?
#
loop_
_entity_poly.entity_id
_entity_poly.type
_entity_poly.pdbx_seq_one_letter_code
_entity_poly.pdbx_strand_id
1 'polypeptide(L)' 'FRVFVVSAKFEGKPLLQRHRLVNTCLAEELLHIHAFEQKTLTPEQRAREQQK' A
#
# COMPACT_ATOMS: atom_id res chain seq x y z
N PHE A 1 2.13 3.32 -12.67
CA PHE A 1 1.26 2.24 -12.17
C PHE A 1 0.68 2.65 -10.84
N ARG A 2 -0.63 2.45 -10.62
CA ARG A 2 -1.29 2.80 -9.36
C ARG A 2 -1.90 1.55 -8.74
N VAL A 3 -1.49 1.21 -7.52
CA VAL A 3 -2.01 0.05 -6.80
C VAL A 3 -2.67 0.45 -5.49
N PHE A 4 -3.76 -0.24 -5.18
CA PHE A 4 -4.46 -0.11 -3.91
C PHE A 4 -4.30 -1.41 -3.14
N VAL A 5 -3.65 -1.33 -1.98
CA VAL A 5 -3.37 -2.49 -1.14
C VAL A 5 -4.14 -2.34 0.16
N VAL A 6 -5.00 -3.32 0.46
CA VAL A 6 -5.75 -3.39 1.72
C VAL A 6 -5.20 -4.54 2.55
N SER A 7 -4.70 -4.25 3.75
CA SER A 7 -4.16 -5.30 4.63
C SER A 7 -4.20 -4.90 6.10
N ALA A 8 -4.51 -5.86 6.97
CA ALA A 8 -4.39 -5.70 8.43
C ALA A 8 -2.93 -5.47 8.88
N LYS A 9 -1.94 -5.89 8.07
CA LYS A 9 -0.50 -5.69 8.36
C LYS A 9 -0.09 -4.21 8.43
N PHE A 10 -0.95 -3.29 8.00
CA PHE A 10 -0.74 -1.85 8.06
C PHE A 10 -1.23 -1.21 9.36
N GLU A 11 -1.96 -1.93 10.21
CA GLU A 11 -2.40 -1.44 11.51
C GLU A 11 -1.22 -1.09 12.41
N GLY A 12 -1.32 0.06 13.09
CA GLY A 12 -0.25 0.59 13.94
C GLY A 12 1.02 1.05 13.21
N LYS A 13 1.14 0.86 11.88
CA LYS A 13 2.33 1.24 11.11
C LYS A 13 2.19 2.62 10.48
N PRO A 14 3.22 3.49 10.57
CA PRO A 14 3.27 4.75 9.82
C PRO A 14 3.30 4.52 8.30
N LEU A 15 2.87 5.51 7.53
CA LEU A 15 2.81 5.45 6.06
C LEU A 15 4.13 4.98 5.41
N LEU A 16 5.27 5.53 5.84
CA LEU A 16 6.58 5.17 5.31
C LEU A 16 6.90 3.69 5.54
N GLN A 17 6.54 3.13 6.71
CA GLN A 17 6.77 1.72 7.00
C GLN A 17 5.86 0.82 6.15
N ARG A 18 4.62 1.24 5.88
CA ARG A 18 3.72 0.54 4.95
C ARG A 18 4.31 0.52 3.54
N HIS A 19 4.81 1.66 3.06
CA HIS A 19 5.43 1.76 1.74
C HIS A 19 6.68 0.90 1.62
N ARG A 20 7.54 0.88 2.65
CA ARG A 20 8.70 -0.02 2.68
C ARG A 20 8.28 -1.48 2.59
N LEU A 21 7.26 -1.92 3.32
CA LEU A 21 6.76 -3.29 3.25
C LEU A 21 6.36 -3.69 1.84
N VAL A 22 5.57 -2.85 1.16
CA VAL A 22 5.13 -3.13 -0.20
C VAL A 22 6.29 -3.08 -1.20
N ASN A 23 7.18 -2.09 -1.08
CA ASN A 23 8.34 -1.96 -1.96
C ASN A 23 9.32 -3.13 -1.79
N THR A 24 9.50 -3.65 -0.57
CA THR A 24 10.32 -4.84 -0.33
C THR A 24 9.70 -6.08 -0.97
N CYS A 25 8.37 -6.22 -0.94
CA CYS A 25 7.68 -7.33 -1.61
C CYS A 25 7.73 -7.26 -3.14
N LEU A 26 7.87 -6.06 -3.70
CA LEU A 26 7.85 -5.81 -5.15
C LEU A 26 9.21 -5.31 -5.68
N ALA A 27 10.30 -5.62 -4.98
CA ALA A 27 11.59 -5.01 -5.25
C ALA A 27 12.09 -5.31 -6.68
N GLU A 28 11.83 -6.52 -7.19
CA GLU A 28 12.26 -6.98 -8.51
C GLU A 28 11.42 -6.34 -9.63
N GLU A 29 10.12 -6.17 -9.40
CA GLU A 29 9.17 -5.57 -10.31
C GLU A 29 9.38 -4.05 -10.42
N LEU A 30 9.73 -3.39 -9.30
CA LEU A 30 9.99 -1.96 -9.27
C LEU A 30 11.18 -1.53 -10.13
N LEU A 31 12.14 -2.43 -10.41
CA LEU A 31 13.25 -2.15 -11.34
C LEU A 31 12.78 -1.91 -12.78
N HIS A 32 11.66 -2.52 -13.16
CA HIS A 32 11.10 -2.45 -14.50
C HIS A 32 10.01 -1.37 -14.62
N ILE A 33 9.56 -0.82 -13.48
CA ILE A 33 8.47 0.15 -13.41
C ILE A 33 9.05 1.55 -13.16
N HIS A 34 8.98 2.41 -14.18
CA HIS A 34 9.49 3.79 -14.09
C HIS A 34 8.76 4.64 -13.02
N ALA A 35 7.46 4.41 -12.81
CA ALA A 35 6.66 5.15 -11.84
C ALA A 35 5.64 4.24 -11.14
N PHE A 36 5.72 4.20 -9.82
CA PHE A 36 4.87 3.38 -8.96
C PHE A 36 4.21 4.24 -7.87
N GLU A 37 2.89 4.32 -7.91
CA GLU A 37 2.05 4.94 -6.89
C GLU A 37 1.31 3.83 -6.14
N GLN A 38 1.31 3.91 -4.82
CA GLN A 38 0.59 2.97 -3.97
C GLN A 38 -0.27 3.69 -2.94
N LYS A 39 -1.48 3.20 -2.73
CA LYS A 39 -2.34 3.59 -1.62
C LYS A 39 -2.55 2.39 -0.71
N THR A 40 -2.05 2.51 0.52
CA THR A 40 -2.10 1.45 1.54
C THR A 40 -3.16 1.77 2.58
N LEU A 41 -4.13 0.88 2.74
CA LEU A 41 -5.27 1.06 3.65
C LEU A 41 -5.45 -0.15 4.55
N THR A 42 -5.92 0.04 5.77
CA THR A 42 -6.43 -1.07 6.57
C THR A 42 -7.85 -1.46 6.10
N PRO A 43 -8.32 -2.68 6.39
CA PRO A 43 -9.70 -3.08 6.09
C PRO A 43 -10.73 -2.11 6.66
N GLU A 44 -10.52 -1.62 7.89
CA GLU A 44 -11.39 -0.64 8.54
C GLU A 44 -11.38 0.72 7.81
N GLN A 45 -10.20 1.20 7.40
CA GLN A 45 -10.07 2.43 6.62
C GLN A 45 -10.78 2.31 5.25
N ARG A 46 -10.66 1.15 4.59
CA ARG A 46 -11.33 0.89 3.31
C ARG A 46 -12.85 0.89 3.45
N ALA A 47 -13.37 0.24 4.48
CA ALA A 47 -14.81 0.20 4.76
C ALA A 47 -15.40 1.60 5.02
N ARG A 48 -14.64 2.49 5.68
CA ARG A 48 -15.01 3.90 5.88
C ARG A 48 -14.98 4.71 4.58
N GLU A 49 -13.99 4.49 3.70
CA GLU A 49 -13.94 5.17 2.40
C GLU A 49 -15.07 4.76 1.45
N GLN A 50 -15.55 3.51 1.51
CA GLN A 50 -16.64 3.04 0.63
C GLN A 50 -18.04 3.53 1.04
N GLN A 51 -18.18 4.09 2.24
CA GLN A 51 -19.44 4.66 2.73
C GLN A 51 -19.59 6.16 2.44
N LYS A 52 -18.58 6.79 1.84
CA LYS A 52 -18.64 8.17 1.33
C LYS A 52 -18.97 8.18 -0.15
#